data_AF-A0A9D4DS08-F1
#
_entry.id   AF-A0A9D4DS08-F1
#
_cell.length_a   1.000
_cell.length_b   1.000
_cell.length_c   1.000
_cell.angle_alpha   90.00
_cell.angle_beta   90.00
_cell.angle_gamma   90.00
#
_symmetry.space_group_name_H-M   'P 1'
#
loop_
_entity.id
_entity.type
_entity.pdbx_description
1 polymer ?
#
loop_
_entity_poly.entity_id
_entity_poly.type
_entity_poly.pdbx_seq_one_letter_code
_entity_poly.pdbx_strand_id
1 'polypeptide(L)'
;MVPGRNACYPGWTQEYAEYLMAETYGGASNKDFICVDGEVEMTNCNSALGEGGANLYHVENACDSLKCPPYISGCELTCAVCSHRR
;
A
#
# COMPACT_ATOMS: atom_id res chain seq x y z
N MET A 1 -9.77 -4.66 0.00
CA MET A 1 -8.38 -4.50 0.47
C MET A 1 -8.22 -5.18 1.81
N VAL A 2 -7.13 -5.91 2.01
CA VAL A 2 -6.70 -6.54 3.26
C VAL A 2 -5.33 -5.96 3.60
N PRO A 3 -5.23 -5.00 4.52
CA PRO A 3 -3.94 -4.40 4.91
C PRO A 3 -3.14 -5.35 5.81
N GLY A 4 -1.81 -5.23 5.77
CA GLY A 4 -0.87 -6.02 6.56
C GLY A 4 -0.71 -7.47 6.10
N ARG A 5 -1.11 -7.79 4.86
CA ARG A 5 -1.00 -9.11 4.23
C ARG A 5 -0.77 -8.95 2.74
N ASN A 6 0.03 -9.83 2.13
CA ASN A 6 0.19 -9.92 0.68
C ASN A 6 -0.69 -11.00 0.03
N ALA A 7 -1.68 -11.52 0.76
CA ALA A 7 -2.56 -12.58 0.29
C ALA A 7 -4.00 -12.40 0.78
N CYS A 8 -4.95 -12.78 -0.08
CA CYS A 8 -6.37 -12.81 0.25
C CYS A 8 -6.74 -13.98 1.17
N TYR A 9 -7.89 -13.88 1.82
CA TYR A 9 -8.46 -15.00 2.58
C TYR A 9 -8.94 -16.12 1.65
N PRO A 10 -9.01 -17.37 2.13
CA PRO A 10 -9.58 -18.47 1.34
C PRO A 10 -10.98 -18.14 0.80
N GLY A 11 -11.23 -18.48 -0.46
CA GLY A 11 -12.50 -18.20 -1.15
C GLY A 11 -12.58 -16.85 -1.88
N TRP A 12 -11.57 -15.99 -1.73
CA TRP A 12 -11.47 -14.72 -2.46
C TRP A 12 -10.53 -14.84 -3.66
N THR A 13 -10.84 -14.11 -4.72
CA THR A 13 -9.89 -13.91 -5.83
C THR A 13 -8.96 -12.76 -5.46
N GLN A 14 -7.66 -12.97 -5.59
CA GLN A 14 -6.66 -11.91 -5.49
C GLN A 14 -6.60 -11.16 -6.81
N GLU A 15 -6.80 -9.84 -6.76
CA GLU A 15 -6.67 -8.96 -7.92
C GLU A 15 -5.24 -8.47 -8.06
N TYR A 16 -4.66 -7.94 -6.97
CA TYR A 16 -3.26 -7.54 -6.86
C TYR A 16 -2.83 -7.46 -5.40
N ALA A 17 -1.52 -7.41 -5.16
CA ALA A 17 -0.92 -7.25 -3.84
C ALA A 17 0.48 -6.63 -3.99
N GLU A 18 0.93 -5.89 -2.98
CA GLU A 18 2.34 -5.77 -2.59
C GLU A 18 2.48 -4.81 -1.41
N TYR A 19 2.37 -3.50 -1.62
CA TYR A 19 2.73 -2.48 -0.62
C TYR A 19 1.55 -1.60 -0.21
N LEU A 20 1.40 -1.41 1.10
CA LEU A 20 0.54 -0.38 1.64
C LEU A 20 1.30 0.96 1.56
N MET A 21 0.72 1.92 0.85
CA MET A 21 1.31 3.24 0.68
C MET A 21 0.34 4.34 1.07
N ALA A 22 0.87 5.49 1.46
CA ALA A 22 0.11 6.69 1.75
C ALA A 22 0.99 7.94 1.52
N GLU A 23 0.37 9.11 1.52
CA GLU A 23 1.12 10.38 1.58
C GLU A 23 1.84 10.52 2.93
N THR A 24 2.92 11.31 2.95
CA THR A 24 3.63 11.59 4.20
C THR A 24 2.80 12.38 5.20
N TYR A 25 3.12 12.27 6.49
CA TYR A 25 2.42 12.96 7.58
C TYR A 25 2.33 14.49 7.37
N GLY A 26 3.31 15.09 6.69
CA GLY A 26 3.34 16.52 6.37
C GLY A 26 2.80 16.91 4.98
N GLY A 27 2.36 15.95 4.16
CA GLY A 27 1.92 16.21 2.79
C GLY A 27 0.60 16.99 2.75
N ALA A 28 0.45 17.81 1.71
CA ALA A 28 -0.76 18.60 1.45
C ALA A 28 -1.85 17.82 0.69
N SER A 29 -1.54 16.60 0.25
CA SER A 29 -2.43 15.73 -0.51
C SER A 29 -3.24 14.78 0.40
N ASN A 30 -4.07 13.92 -0.19
CA ASN A 30 -4.85 12.93 0.55
C ASN A 30 -3.92 11.90 1.23
N LYS A 31 -4.18 11.59 2.50
CA LYS A 31 -3.42 10.65 3.33
C LYS A 31 -4.08 9.27 3.45
N ASP A 32 -4.98 8.93 2.53
CA ASP A 32 -5.60 7.61 2.48
C ASP A 32 -4.56 6.52 2.25
N PHE A 33 -4.71 5.43 2.99
CA PHE A 33 -3.94 4.22 2.81
C PHE A 33 -4.45 3.48 1.57
N ILE A 34 -3.60 3.37 0.56
CA ILE A 34 -3.90 2.65 -0.67
C ILE A 34 -3.02 1.42 -0.81
N CYS A 35 -3.53 0.42 -1.52
CA CYS A 35 -2.76 -0.75 -1.89
C CYS A 35 -2.16 -0.54 -3.29
N VAL A 36 -0.86 -0.74 -3.41
CA VAL A 36 -0.12 -0.56 -4.67
C VAL A 36 0.47 -1.90 -5.08
N ASP A 37 0.27 -2.26 -6.35
CA ASP A 37 0.85 -3.45 -6.97
C ASP A 37 2.39 -3.35 -7.00
N GLY A 38 3.07 -4.47 -6.82
CA GLY A 38 4.53 -4.55 -6.87
C GLY A 38 5.09 -4.44 -8.29
N GLU A 39 4.29 -4.77 -9.30
CA GLU A 39 4.58 -4.60 -10.71
C GLU A 39 4.14 -3.20 -11.15
N VAL A 40 5.01 -2.23 -10.91
CA VAL A 40 4.75 -0.83 -11.24
C VAL A 40 4.79 -0.64 -12.76
N GLU A 41 3.61 -0.52 -13.36
CA GLU A 41 3.46 -0.14 -14.76
C GLU A 41 3.64 1.37 -14.94
N MET A 42 4.81 1.77 -15.44
CA MET A 42 5.03 3.17 -15.84
C MET A 42 4.25 3.49 -17.10
N THR A 43 3.27 4.38 -17.00
CA THR A 43 2.58 4.88 -18.19
C THR A 43 3.47 5.90 -18.90
N ASN A 44 4.04 5.50 -20.03
CA ASN A 44 4.83 6.35 -20.90
C ASN A 44 3.94 7.39 -21.61
N CYS A 45 3.61 8.50 -20.97
CA CYS A 45 3.17 9.75 -21.62
C CYS A 45 3.06 10.88 -20.59
N ASN A 46 4.08 11.75 -20.54
CA ASN A 46 3.92 13.15 -20.13
C ASN A 46 3.51 13.43 -18.67
N SER A 47 4.07 12.71 -17.69
CA SER A 47 4.05 13.16 -16.31
C SER A 47 5.01 14.35 -16.16
N ALA A 48 4.48 15.54 -15.89
CA ALA A 48 5.29 16.69 -15.50
C ALA A 48 6.04 16.33 -14.22
N LEU A 49 7.31 15.92 -14.37
CA LEU A 49 8.20 15.63 -13.26
C LEU A 49 8.46 16.96 -12.53
N GLY A 50 7.76 17.20 -11.41
CA GLY A 50 8.21 18.19 -10.43
C GLY A 50 7.21 19.23 -9.92
N GLU A 51 5.91 19.15 -10.19
CA GLU A 51 4.96 20.12 -9.62
C GLU A 51 4.12 19.54 -8.48
N GLY A 52 4.71 19.43 -7.28
CA GLY A 52 3.98 19.36 -6.00
C GLY A 52 2.84 18.33 -5.89
N GLY A 53 2.91 17.24 -6.66
CA GLY A 53 1.86 16.24 -6.75
C GLY A 53 1.74 15.37 -5.51
N ALA A 54 0.68 14.55 -5.46
CA ALA A 54 0.52 13.54 -4.41
C ALA A 54 1.65 12.51 -4.51
N ASN A 55 2.38 12.32 -3.42
CA ASN A 55 3.47 11.36 -3.30
C ASN A 55 2.96 10.09 -2.61
N LEU A 56 3.53 8.95 -3.00
CA LEU A 56 3.27 7.67 -2.36
C LEU A 56 4.53 7.24 -1.62
N TYR A 57 4.40 7.06 -0.31
CA TYR A 57 5.43 6.54 0.57
C TYR A 57 4.98 5.20 1.14
N HIS A 58 5.93 4.28 1.32
CA HIS A 58 5.67 3.03 2.03
C HIS A 58 5.24 3.31 3.46
N VAL A 59 4.27 2.53 3.94
CA VAL A 59 3.83 2.58 5.33
C VAL A 59 4.69 1.62 6.13
N GLU A 60 5.43 2.15 7.09
CA GLU A 60 6.25 1.37 8.01
C GLU A 60 5.47 0.99 9.28
N ASN A 61 5.70 -0.22 9.78
CA ASN A 61 5.18 -0.64 11.07
C ASN A 61 6.03 -0.13 12.24
N ALA A 62 5.36 0.33 13.30
CA ALA A 62 5.94 0.51 14.63
C ALA A 62 5.24 -0.42 15.63
N CYS A 63 6.01 -1.15 16.47
CA CYS A 63 5.43 -2.10 17.43
C CYS A 63 4.55 -1.46 18.52
N ASP A 64 4.55 -0.13 18.63
CA ASP A 64 3.65 0.63 19.49
C ASP A 64 2.24 0.78 18.87
N SER A 65 2.15 0.76 17.54
CA SER A 65 0.90 0.90 16.78
C SER A 65 0.26 -0.45 16.44
N LEU A 66 1.06 -1.42 16.01
CA LEU A 66 0.62 -2.80 15.78
C LEU A 66 1.42 -3.76 16.64
N LYS A 67 0.76 -4.81 17.12
CA LYS A 67 1.41 -5.81 17.96
C LYS A 67 2.43 -6.63 17.16
N CYS A 68 3.63 -6.72 17.71
CA CYS A 68 4.69 -7.61 17.25
C CYS A 68 4.77 -8.84 18.18
N PRO A 69 4.85 -10.08 17.66
CA PRO A 69 4.68 -10.54 16.26
C PRO A 69 3.19 -10.55 15.81
N PRO A 70 2.88 -10.66 14.48
CA PRO A 70 3.75 -11.08 13.37
C PRO A 70 4.50 -9.95 12.65
N TYR A 71 4.19 -8.69 12.95
CA TYR A 71 4.86 -7.56 12.34
C TYR A 71 6.24 -7.33 12.96
N ILE A 72 7.14 -6.73 12.17
CA ILE A 72 8.49 -6.36 12.59
C ILE A 72 8.53 -4.82 12.59
N SER A 73 9.02 -4.21 13.67
CA SER A 73 9.19 -2.75 13.72
C SER A 73 10.19 -2.32 12.67
N GLY A 74 9.94 -1.23 11.95
CA GLY A 74 10.85 -0.76 10.92
C GLY A 74 10.66 -1.42 9.56
N CYS A 75 9.72 -2.36 9.41
CA CYS A 75 9.43 -3.01 8.14
C CYS A 75 8.16 -2.44 7.49
N GLU A 76 8.17 -2.40 6.16
CA GLU A 76 7.07 -1.95 5.33
C GLU A 76 5.88 -2.91 5.44
N LEU A 77 4.68 -2.34 5.52
CA LEU A 77 3.43 -3.09 5.52
C LEU A 77 3.01 -3.44 4.09
N THR A 78 2.53 -4.67 3.95
CA THR A 78 1.98 -5.17 2.69
C THR A 78 0.47 -5.05 2.64
N CYS A 79 -0.11 -5.27 1.47
CA CYS A 79 -1.56 -5.29 1.29
C CYS A 79 -1.97 -6.22 0.15
N ALA A 80 -3.23 -6.66 0.16
CA ALA A 80 -3.85 -7.40 -0.94
C ALA A 80 -5.23 -6.83 -1.28
N VAL A 81 -5.54 -6.68 -2.56
CA VAL A 81 -6.88 -6.36 -3.04
C VAL A 81 -7.55 -7.64 -3.52
N CYS A 82 -8.77 -7.84 -3.02
CA CYS A 82 -9.49 -9.09 -3.14
C CYS A 82 -10.91 -8.80 -3.62
N SER A 83 -11.41 -9.62 -4.52
CA SER A 83 -12.80 -9.62 -4.96
C SER A 83 -13.49 -10.94 -4.58
N HIS A 84 -14.80 -10.86 -4.32
CA HIS A 84 -15.61 -12.05 -4.11
C HIS A 84 -16.06 -12.57 -5.48
N ARG A 85 -15.84 -13.86 -5.79
CA ARG A 85 -16.47 -14.47 -6.96
C ARG A 85 -17.98 -14.52 -6.68
N ARG A 86 -18.77 -13.80 -7.45
CA ARG A 86 -20.23 -13.97 -7.41
C ARG A 86 -20.63 -15.31 -8.02
#